data_AF-A0A7S8FFH9-F1
#
_entry.id   AF-A0A7S8FFH9-F1
#
_cell.length_a   1.000
_cell.length_b   1.000
_cell.length_c   1.000
_cell.angle_alpha   90.00
_cell.angle_beta   90.00
_cell.angle_gamma   90.00
#
_symmetry.space_group_name_H-M   'P 1'
#
loop_
_entity.id
_entity.type
_entity.pdbx_description
1 polymer ?
#
loop_
_entity_poly.entity_id
_entity_poly.type
_entity_poly.pdbx_seq_one_letter_code
_entity_poly.pdbx_strand_id
1 'polypeptide(L)'
;MTPRSIKELRGWIAEMHNRLGNIKFSEMVSLAESVGRTKRPGSSPPMYVSPLKGRRALPIHFHPGCMKKGTARASLNIIEGDIDAWELQIEEDTR
;
A
#
# COMPACT_ATOMS: atom_id res chain seq x y z
N MET A 1 -4.28 3.11 13.50
CA MET A 1 -2.92 2.58 13.19
C MET A 1 -2.06 2.75 14.44
N THR A 2 -1.09 1.88 14.72
CA THR A 2 -0.17 2.06 15.87
C THR A 2 1.28 2.29 15.39
N PRO A 3 2.16 2.94 16.18
CA PRO A 3 3.57 3.11 15.80
C PRO A 3 4.29 1.78 15.53
N ARG A 4 3.96 0.73 16.28
CA ARG A 4 4.50 -0.61 16.06
C ARG A 4 4.08 -1.17 14.70
N SER A 5 2.80 -1.07 14.37
CA SER A 5 2.27 -1.52 13.08
C SER A 5 2.90 -0.78 11.91
N ILE A 6 3.14 0.53 12.05
CA ILE A 6 3.83 1.35 11.04
C ILE A 6 5.25 0.84 10.79
N LYS A 7 6.01 0.56 11.86
CA LYS A 7 7.37 0.02 11.74
C LYS A 7 7.38 -1.34 11.03
N GLU A 8 6.43 -2.22 11.35
CA GLU A 8 6.28 -3.52 10.69
C GLU A 8 5.94 -3.36 9.19
N LEU A 9 5.04 -2.43 8.86
CA LEU A 9 4.68 -2.12 7.47
C LEU A 9 5.84 -1.54 6.66
N ARG A 10 6.66 -0.66 7.25
CA ARG A 10 7.88 -0.15 6.60
C ARG A 10 8.89 -1.27 6.32
N GLY A 11 9.04 -2.21 7.26
CA GLY A 11 9.88 -3.39 7.06
C GLY A 11 9.40 -4.24 5.88
N TRP A 12 8.09 -4.46 5.78
CA TRP A 12 7.49 -5.20 4.67
C TRP A 12 7.69 -4.49 3.32
N ILE A 13 7.49 -3.16 3.26
CA ILE A 13 7.76 -2.37 2.05
C ILE A 13 9.23 -2.47 1.63
N ALA A 14 10.17 -2.35 2.57
CA ALA A 14 11.59 -2.45 2.28
C ALA A 14 11.95 -3.84 1.70
N GLU A 15 11.41 -4.91 2.26
CA GLU A 15 11.57 -6.27 1.73
C GLU A 15 11.04 -6.37 0.30
N MET A 16 9.82 -5.85 0.04
CA MET A 16 9.23 -5.85 -1.30
C MET A 16 10.05 -5.03 -2.31
N HIS A 17 10.62 -3.90 -1.89
CA HIS A 17 11.56 -3.12 -2.72
C HIS A 17 12.81 -3.91 -3.12
N ASN A 18 13.32 -4.78 -2.24
CA ASN A 18 14.50 -5.60 -2.54
C ASN A 18 14.21 -6.70 -3.58
N ARG A 19 12.94 -7.10 -3.72
CA ARG A 19 12.50 -8.14 -4.66
C ARG A 19 11.57 -7.62 -5.75
N LEU A 20 11.75 -6.36 -6.17
CA LEU A 20 10.98 -5.79 -7.28
C LEU A 20 11.01 -6.72 -8.50
N GLY A 21 9.83 -7.02 -9.05
CA GLY A 21 9.66 -7.97 -10.17
C GLY A 21 9.35 -9.40 -9.73
N ASN A 22 9.46 -9.70 -8.43
CA ASN A 22 9.01 -10.95 -7.80
C ASN A 22 8.00 -10.67 -6.68
N ILE A 23 7.00 -9.84 -6.99
CA ILE A 23 5.89 -9.51 -6.11
C ILE A 23 4.62 -10.04 -6.76
N LYS A 24 3.89 -10.90 -6.07
CA LYS A 24 2.58 -11.38 -6.53
C LYS A 24 1.50 -10.34 -6.31
N PHE A 25 0.47 -10.39 -7.14
CA PHE A 25 -0.74 -9.58 -6.97
C PHE A 25 -1.30 -9.67 -5.54
N SER A 26 -1.41 -10.88 -4.99
CA SER A 26 -1.96 -11.12 -3.65
C SER A 26 -1.16 -10.40 -2.56
N GLU A 27 0.17 -10.35 -2.68
CA GLU A 27 1.03 -9.70 -1.69
C GLU A 27 0.83 -8.17 -1.71
N MET A 28 0.71 -7.58 -2.90
CA MET A 28 0.41 -6.16 -3.03
C MET A 28 -0.97 -5.81 -2.47
N VAL A 29 -1.97 -6.68 -2.67
CA VAL A 29 -3.30 -6.53 -2.08
C VAL A 29 -3.22 -6.61 -0.55
N SER A 30 -2.57 -7.63 0.00
CA SER A 30 -2.43 -7.78 1.46
C SER A 30 -1.73 -6.58 2.10
N LEU A 31 -0.68 -6.05 1.45
CA LEU A 31 -0.02 -4.83 1.93
C LEU A 31 -0.96 -3.62 1.89
N ALA A 32 -1.68 -3.42 0.77
CA ALA A 32 -2.64 -2.32 0.64
C ALA A 32 -3.76 -2.39 1.71
N GLU A 33 -4.29 -3.57 1.97
CA GLU A 33 -5.30 -3.79 3.01
C GLU A 33 -4.72 -3.57 4.42
N SER A 34 -3.46 -3.96 4.65
CA SER A 34 -2.78 -3.77 5.93
C SER A 34 -2.51 -2.30 6.27
N VAL A 35 -2.33 -1.43 5.27
CA VAL A 35 -2.28 0.03 5.48
C VAL A 35 -3.68 0.66 5.60
N GLY A 36 -4.73 -0.15 5.58
CA GLY A 36 -6.13 0.25 5.75
C GLY A 36 -6.86 0.57 4.44
N ARG A 37 -6.26 0.37 3.26
CA ARG A 37 -6.98 0.59 2.00
C ARG A 37 -8.07 -0.47 1.82
N THR A 38 -9.17 -0.06 1.22
CA THR A 38 -10.29 -0.97 0.92
C THR A 38 -10.59 -1.00 -0.57
N LYS A 39 -11.01 -2.16 -1.08
CA LYS A 39 -11.41 -2.31 -2.48
C LYS A 39 -12.71 -1.56 -2.74
N ARG A 40 -12.71 -0.66 -3.73
CA ARG A 40 -13.90 0.07 -4.19
C ARG A 40 -14.86 -0.88 -4.94
N PRO A 41 -16.11 -1.03 -4.48
CA PRO A 41 -17.11 -1.87 -5.16
C PRO A 41 -17.35 -1.42 -6.59
N GLY A 42 -17.52 -2.38 -7.51
CA GLY A 42 -17.86 -2.10 -8.92
C GLY A 42 -16.74 -1.47 -9.75
N SER A 43 -15.52 -1.33 -9.23
CA SER A 43 -14.39 -0.78 -10.00
C SER A 43 -13.75 -1.84 -10.91
N SER A 44 -13.63 -1.51 -12.20
CA SER A 44 -12.83 -2.26 -13.18
C SER A 44 -11.91 -1.28 -13.91
N PRO A 45 -10.58 -1.36 -13.73
CA PRO A 45 -9.86 -2.34 -12.90
C PRO A 45 -10.13 -2.18 -11.39
N PRO A 46 -9.80 -3.19 -10.55
CA PRO A 46 -9.91 -3.08 -9.10
C PRO A 46 -9.14 -1.88 -8.55
N MET A 47 -9.85 -0.98 -7.88
CA MET A 47 -9.28 0.21 -7.25
C MET A 47 -9.32 0.08 -5.73
N TYR A 48 -8.21 0.38 -5.07
CA TYR A 48 -8.08 0.39 -3.60
C TYR A 48 -7.98 1.82 -3.10
N VAL A 49 -8.90 2.21 -2.23
CA VAL A 49 -9.02 3.58 -1.71
C VAL A 49 -8.47 3.65 -0.29
N SER A 50 -7.71 4.71 0.00
CA SER A 50 -7.17 4.97 1.34
C SER A 50 -8.25 5.57 2.24
N PRO A 51 -8.26 5.24 3.55
CA PRO A 51 -9.13 5.89 4.53
C PRO A 51 -8.66 7.33 4.84
N LEU A 52 -7.41 7.66 4.50
CA LEU A 52 -6.82 8.98 4.72
C LEU A 52 -7.29 9.96 3.63
N LYS A 53 -7.69 11.16 4.05
CA LYS A 53 -8.20 12.20 3.15
C LYS A 53 -7.13 12.66 2.16
N GLY A 54 -7.53 12.94 0.92
CA GLY A 54 -6.65 13.50 -0.12
C GLY A 54 -5.68 12.51 -0.77
N ARG A 55 -5.66 11.24 -0.36
CA ARG A 55 -4.78 10.22 -0.94
C ARG A 55 -5.34 9.64 -2.23
N ARG A 56 -4.46 9.40 -3.20
CA ARG A 56 -4.84 8.85 -4.51
C ARG A 56 -5.32 7.41 -4.40
N ALA A 57 -6.30 7.04 -5.23
CA ALA A 57 -6.72 5.66 -5.38
C ALA A 57 -5.61 4.83 -6.04
N LEU A 58 -5.46 3.58 -5.59
CA LEU A 58 -4.42 2.66 -6.04
C LEU A 58 -5.05 1.58 -6.93
N PRO A 59 -4.79 1.60 -8.25
CA PRO A 59 -5.16 0.47 -9.11
C PRO A 59 -4.25 -0.71 -8.80
N ILE A 60 -4.83 -1.87 -8.48
CA ILE A 60 -4.09 -3.14 -8.38
C ILE A 60 -4.75 -4.13 -9.35
N HIS A 61 -4.13 -4.29 -10.52
CA HIS A 61 -4.61 -5.20 -11.55
C HIS A 61 -4.24 -6.64 -11.22
N PHE A 62 -5.12 -7.58 -11.53
CA PHE A 62 -4.75 -8.99 -11.48
C PHE A 62 -3.63 -9.28 -12.49
N HIS A 63 -2.60 -9.98 -12.01
CA HIS A 63 -1.53 -10.50 -12.82
C HIS A 63 -1.40 -12.00 -12.54
N PRO A 64 -1.42 -12.88 -13.57
CA PRO A 64 -1.29 -14.33 -13.37
C PRO A 64 0.10 -14.73 -12.85
N GLY A 65 1.10 -13.86 -13.01
CA GLY A 65 2.43 -14.02 -12.44
C GLY A 65 2.82 -12.84 -11.54
N CYS A 66 4.11 -12.60 -11.42
CA CYS A 66 4.63 -11.47 -10.66
C CYS A 66 4.36 -10.14 -11.38
N MET A 67 4.12 -9.09 -10.60
CA MET A 67 3.95 -7.73 -11.09
C MET A 67 5.24 -7.25 -11.76
N LYS A 68 5.09 -6.49 -12.86
CA LYS A 68 6.23 -5.82 -13.49
C LYS A 68 6.91 -4.89 -12.48
N LYS A 69 8.25 -4.82 -12.51
CA LYS A 69 9.07 -3.98 -11.62
C LYS A 69 8.54 -2.55 -11.50
N GLY A 70 8.24 -1.91 -12.64
CA GLY A 70 7.73 -0.54 -12.67
C GLY A 70 6.36 -0.39 -12.00
N THR A 71 5.42 -1.29 -12.30
CA THR A 71 4.08 -1.30 -11.68
C THR A 71 4.17 -1.53 -10.18
N ALA A 72 4.95 -2.53 -9.75
CA ALA A 72 5.16 -2.82 -8.34
C ALA A 72 5.76 -1.63 -7.60
N ARG A 73 6.81 -1.00 -8.15
CA ARG A 73 7.41 0.20 -7.56
C ARG A 73 6.41 1.36 -7.45
N ALA A 74 5.65 1.63 -8.50
CA ALA A 74 4.64 2.70 -8.47
C ALA A 74 3.57 2.44 -7.40
N SER A 75 3.12 1.20 -7.24
CA SER A 75 2.17 0.82 -6.19
C SER A 75 2.78 0.96 -4.79
N LEU A 76 4.00 0.49 -4.57
CA LEU A 76 4.71 0.63 -3.28
C LEU A 76 4.86 2.11 -2.90
N ASN A 77 5.28 2.98 -3.82
CA ASN A 77 5.43 4.41 -3.53
C ASN A 77 4.11 5.08 -3.07
N ILE A 78 2.96 4.65 -3.61
CA ILE A 78 1.65 5.16 -3.19
C ILE A 78 1.33 4.72 -1.76
N ILE A 79 1.58 3.44 -1.46
CA ILE A 79 1.35 2.82 -0.14
C ILE A 79 2.31 3.43 0.90
N GLU A 80 3.58 3.63 0.55
CA GLU A 80 4.57 4.25 1.42
C GLU A 80 4.13 5.63 1.88
N GLY A 81 3.63 6.46 0.96
CA GLY A 81 3.11 7.76 1.37
C GLY A 81 1.83 7.67 2.24
N ASP A 82 1.08 6.55 2.21
CA ASP A 82 -0.04 6.37 3.16
C ASP A 82 0.50 6.08 4.56
N ILE A 83 1.63 5.37 4.66
CA ILE A 83 2.32 5.16 5.93
C ILE A 83 2.85 6.49 6.46
N ASP A 84 3.49 7.31 5.61
CA ASP A 84 3.93 8.66 5.99
C ASP A 84 2.76 9.49 6.56
N ALA A 85 1.59 9.41 5.92
CA ALA A 85 0.41 10.13 6.37
C ALA A 85 -0.18 9.56 7.68
N TRP A 86 -0.09 8.24 7.91
CA TRP A 86 -0.44 7.64 9.20
C TRP A 86 0.52 8.06 10.31
N GLU A 87 1.82 8.17 10.03
CA GLU A 87 2.80 8.67 11.00
C GLU A 87 2.48 10.11 11.40
N LEU A 88 2.27 10.99 10.42
CA LEU A 88 1.90 12.39 10.68
C LEU A 88 0.63 12.50 11.53
N GLN A 89 -0.41 11.72 11.22
CA GLN A 89 -1.65 11.76 11.99
C GLN A 89 -1.46 11.30 13.45
N ILE A 90 -0.64 10.26 13.67
CA ILE A 90 -0.33 9.80 15.05
C ILE A 90 0.47 10.85 15.81
N GLU A 91 1.43 11.52 15.16
CA GLU A 91 2.20 12.61 15.76
C GLU A 91 1.32 13.79 16.16
N GLU A 92 0.32 14.14 15.33
CA GLU A 92 -0.67 15.19 15.63
C GLU A 92 -1.59 14.79 16.79
N ASP A 93 -2.09 13.55 16.82
CA ASP A 93 -3.00 13.06 17.86
C ASP A 93 -2.33 12.91 19.24
N THR A 94 -0.99 12.86 19.30
CA THR A 94 -0.22 12.70 20.54
C THR A 94 0.21 14.04 21.16
N ARG A 95 -0.08 15.17 20.49
CA ARG A 95 0.21 16.53 20.97
C ARG A 95 -0.99 17.14 21.70
#